data_AF-A0A2E8JRK4-F1
#
_entry.id   AF-A0A2E8JRK4-F1
#
_cell.length_a   1.000
_cell.length_b   1.000
_cell.length_c   1.000
_cell.angle_alpha   90.00
_cell.angle_beta   90.00
_cell.angle_gamma   90.00
#
_symmetry.space_group_name_H-M   'P 1'
#
loop_
_entity.id
_entity.type
_entity.pdbx_description
1 polymer ?
#
loop_
_entity_poly.entity_id
_entity_poly.type
_entity_poly.pdbx_seq_one_letter_code
_entity_poly.pdbx_strand_id
1 'polypeptide(L)'
;MWLASLLGDVIGEMDFRTKTPTEPIQKGLPIYETGRLSLWVNPQFKKWFGCSQVVDSSGKPMVVFRGTRKEPSPDNEFKLTAGRAVPSFTGDAALASVYTRRTQGIGAKGYASGSTVTPVYLSIQKPLDISGFGEQISLYDLMDAMGMDLDDLKTEDVAQLYADLYETADRVGAEFEDFMGRPSDFVSNFERRDPITKLKTLRAIELDAYVVADSAKVVSRLIGLGFDGVFHSEVTDGAIAYYEGPKDRLLQAVTFRPFFQQQIKSAIGNNGDFNPSDPRIDK
;
A
#
# COMPACT_ATOMS: atom_id res chain seq x y z
N MET A 1 5.44 -38.55 -16.99
CA MET A 1 4.68 -39.21 -15.89
C MET A 1 5.58 -39.45 -14.68
N TRP A 2 6.33 -38.42 -14.22
CA TRP A 2 7.37 -38.56 -13.17
C TRP A 2 7.45 -37.35 -12.21
N LEU A 3 6.43 -36.47 -12.21
CA LEU A 3 6.35 -35.33 -11.26
C LEU A 3 5.21 -35.47 -10.22
N ALA A 4 4.31 -36.45 -10.38
CA ALA A 4 3.19 -36.66 -9.46
C ALA A 4 3.54 -37.48 -8.21
N SER A 5 4.68 -38.18 -8.20
CA SER A 5 5.05 -39.10 -7.11
C SER A 5 5.79 -38.46 -5.94
N LEU A 6 6.28 -37.22 -6.07
CA LEU A 6 7.02 -36.53 -5.00
C LEU A 6 6.14 -35.61 -4.14
N LEU A 7 4.87 -35.44 -4.51
CA LEU A 7 3.89 -34.62 -3.78
C LEU A 7 3.03 -35.43 -2.82
N GLY A 8 3.09 -36.77 -2.85
CA GLY A 8 2.25 -37.66 -2.04
C GLY A 8 2.63 -37.73 -0.57
N ASP A 9 3.91 -37.50 -0.23
CA ASP A 9 4.44 -37.82 1.12
C ASP A 9 4.70 -36.59 2.01
N VAL A 10 4.44 -35.37 1.53
CA VAL A 10 4.67 -34.13 2.33
C VAL A 10 3.36 -33.54 2.88
N ILE A 11 2.20 -34.09 2.50
CA ILE A 11 0.89 -33.63 2.96
C ILE A 11 0.46 -34.46 4.19
N GLY A 12 1.33 -34.54 5.19
CA GLY A 12 0.93 -34.97 6.54
C GLY A 12 0.21 -33.82 7.23
N GLU A 13 -0.97 -34.09 7.80
CA GLU A 13 -1.84 -33.18 8.54
C GLU A 13 -1.08 -32.15 9.39
N MET A 14 -0.95 -30.91 8.91
CA MET A 14 -0.49 -29.79 9.73
C MET A 14 -1.72 -29.09 10.31
N ASP A 15 -1.95 -29.28 11.61
CA ASP A 15 -2.91 -28.52 12.39
C ASP A 15 -2.48 -27.04 12.42
N PHE A 16 -3.26 -26.18 11.76
CA PHE A 16 -2.99 -24.74 11.59
C PHE A 16 -3.35 -23.89 12.81
N ARG A 17 -3.66 -24.50 13.97
CA ARG A 17 -4.02 -23.75 15.18
C ARG A 17 -2.85 -23.70 16.16
N THR A 18 -2.40 -22.46 16.41
CA THR A 18 -1.62 -22.02 17.59
C THR A 18 -0.16 -22.43 17.66
N LYS A 19 0.75 -21.63 17.10
CA LYS A 19 2.08 -21.38 17.70
C LYS A 19 2.53 -19.94 17.46
N THR A 20 2.75 -19.22 18.55
CA THR A 20 3.43 -17.92 18.60
C THR A 20 4.88 -18.07 18.12
N PRO A 21 5.41 -17.22 17.22
CA PRO A 21 6.80 -17.34 16.78
C PRO A 21 7.75 -16.75 17.83
N THR A 22 8.64 -17.56 18.41
CA THR A 22 9.71 -17.11 19.31
C THR A 22 11.13 -17.28 18.76
N GLU A 23 11.35 -17.61 17.48
CA GLU A 23 12.70 -17.70 16.93
C GLU A 23 12.81 -17.20 15.47
N PRO A 24 13.97 -16.65 15.07
CA PRO A 24 14.17 -16.03 13.76
C PRO A 24 14.21 -17.07 12.64
N ILE A 25 13.38 -16.84 11.62
CA ILE A 25 13.21 -17.73 10.46
C ILE A 25 14.39 -17.55 9.50
N GLN A 26 15.35 -18.49 9.49
CA GLN A 26 16.21 -18.76 8.32
C GLN A 26 16.54 -20.26 8.17
N LYS A 27 15.77 -20.97 7.33
CA LYS A 27 16.21 -21.89 6.25
C LYS A 27 15.03 -22.75 5.78
N GLY A 28 14.37 -22.29 4.73
CA GLY A 28 13.22 -22.91 4.07
C GLY A 28 12.47 -21.81 3.32
N LEU A 29 11.89 -22.11 2.16
CA LEU A 29 10.95 -21.17 1.55
C LEU A 29 9.86 -20.88 2.59
N PRO A 30 9.57 -19.60 2.91
CA PRO A 30 8.54 -19.26 3.88
C PRO A 30 7.24 -19.99 3.58
N ILE A 31 6.47 -20.39 4.59
CA ILE A 31 5.25 -21.22 4.45
C ILE A 31 4.23 -20.63 3.45
N TYR A 32 4.24 -19.31 3.24
CA TYR A 32 3.41 -18.66 2.21
C TYR A 32 3.92 -18.86 0.77
N GLU A 33 5.24 -19.02 0.54
CA GLU A 33 5.80 -19.35 -0.78
C GLU A 33 5.48 -20.78 -1.19
N THR A 34 5.39 -21.73 -0.24
CA THR A 34 4.94 -23.10 -0.53
C THR A 34 3.42 -23.16 -0.78
N GLY A 35 2.61 -22.37 -0.07
CA GLY A 35 1.17 -22.21 -0.35
C GLY A 35 0.85 -21.45 -1.65
N ARG A 36 1.79 -20.63 -2.15
CA ARG A 36 1.63 -19.83 -3.37
C ARG A 36 1.40 -20.68 -4.63
N LEU A 37 2.02 -21.86 -4.70
CA LEU A 37 1.87 -22.78 -5.84
C LEU A 37 0.50 -23.49 -5.84
N SER A 38 -0.07 -23.78 -4.66
CA SER A 38 -1.39 -24.45 -4.57
C SER A 38 -2.55 -23.48 -4.81
N LEU A 39 -2.38 -22.19 -4.53
CA LEU A 39 -3.42 -21.18 -4.81
C LEU A 39 -3.54 -20.84 -6.30
N TRP A 40 -2.45 -20.94 -7.06
CA TRP A 40 -2.49 -20.72 -8.51
C TRP A 40 -3.34 -21.75 -9.27
N VAL A 41 -3.71 -22.87 -8.67
CA VAL A 41 -4.65 -23.82 -9.29
C VAL A 41 -6.09 -23.63 -8.80
N ASN A 42 -6.31 -22.79 -7.78
CA ASN A 42 -7.65 -22.50 -7.27
C ASN A 42 -8.39 -21.54 -8.23
N PRO A 43 -9.52 -21.96 -8.85
CA PRO A 43 -10.27 -21.12 -9.78
C PRO A 43 -10.91 -19.90 -9.13
N GLN A 44 -11.30 -19.98 -7.85
CA GLN A 44 -11.85 -18.83 -7.12
C GLN A 44 -10.80 -17.77 -6.88
N PHE A 45 -9.60 -18.20 -6.47
CA PHE A 45 -8.45 -17.31 -6.32
C PHE A 45 -8.15 -16.57 -7.63
N LYS A 46 -8.09 -17.29 -8.76
CA LYS A 46 -7.85 -16.66 -10.08
C LYS A 46 -8.93 -15.64 -10.43
N LYS A 47 -10.20 -15.97 -10.17
CA LYS A 47 -11.33 -15.09 -10.47
C LYS A 47 -11.27 -13.81 -9.62
N TRP A 48 -10.97 -13.94 -8.34
CA TRP A 48 -10.85 -12.82 -7.42
C TRP A 48 -9.60 -11.96 -7.67
N PHE A 49 -8.44 -12.60 -7.86
CA PHE A 49 -7.18 -11.91 -8.14
C PHE A 49 -7.24 -11.19 -9.49
N GLY A 50 -7.85 -11.81 -10.50
CA GLY A 50 -8.10 -11.19 -11.80
C GLY A 50 -6.82 -10.73 -12.49
N CYS A 51 -6.80 -9.47 -12.91
CA CYS A 51 -5.66 -8.83 -13.58
C CYS A 51 -4.81 -7.99 -12.61
N SER A 52 -4.75 -8.37 -11.33
CA SER A 52 -4.16 -7.52 -10.30
C SER A 52 -2.71 -7.22 -10.65
N GLN A 53 -2.31 -5.97 -10.45
CA GLN A 53 -0.97 -5.49 -10.72
C GLN A 53 0.00 -5.78 -9.56
N VAL A 54 -0.49 -6.38 -8.45
CA VAL A 54 0.36 -6.79 -7.30
C VAL A 54 0.97 -8.17 -7.58
N VAL A 55 1.97 -8.17 -8.45
CA VAL A 55 2.68 -9.36 -8.92
C VAL A 55 4.18 -9.26 -8.67
N ASP A 56 4.88 -10.40 -8.66
CA ASP A 56 6.33 -10.44 -8.60
C ASP A 56 6.96 -10.17 -9.98
N SER A 57 8.28 -10.17 -10.05
CA SER A 57 9.04 -9.96 -11.29
C SER A 57 8.78 -10.99 -12.39
N SER A 58 8.13 -12.12 -12.08
CA SER A 58 7.70 -13.13 -13.04
C SER A 58 6.23 -13.00 -13.46
N GLY A 59 5.53 -11.98 -12.95
CA GLY A 59 4.10 -11.75 -13.20
C GLY A 59 3.18 -12.65 -12.37
N LYS A 60 3.68 -13.32 -11.34
CA LYS A 60 2.85 -14.17 -10.46
C LYS A 60 2.31 -13.35 -9.28
N PRO A 61 1.10 -13.64 -8.75
CA PRO A 61 0.51 -13.00 -7.57
C PRO A 61 1.52 -12.93 -6.44
N MET A 62 1.82 -11.72 -5.96
CA MET A 62 2.81 -11.51 -4.90
C MET A 62 2.12 -11.55 -3.55
N VAL A 63 2.73 -12.26 -2.59
CA VAL A 63 2.36 -12.13 -1.18
C VAL A 63 2.95 -10.83 -0.66
N VAL A 64 2.11 -9.99 -0.09
CA VAL A 64 2.51 -8.74 0.57
C VAL A 64 2.13 -8.80 2.04
N PHE A 65 2.72 -7.92 2.84
CA PHE A 65 2.67 -7.97 4.29
C PHE A 65 2.16 -6.67 4.86
N ARG A 66 1.37 -6.79 5.93
CA ARG A 66 0.97 -5.65 6.75
C ARG A 66 1.32 -5.89 8.21
N GLY A 67 2.04 -4.93 8.79
CA GLY A 67 2.26 -4.85 10.22
C GLY A 67 1.09 -4.17 10.92
N THR A 68 0.58 -4.78 11.99
CA THR A 68 -0.42 -4.17 12.87
C THR A 68 0.06 -4.24 14.32
N ARG A 69 -0.17 -3.18 15.10
CA ARG A 69 0.24 -3.07 16.52
C ARG A 69 -0.74 -3.72 17.52
N LYS A 70 -1.93 -4.06 17.05
CA LYS A 70 -2.98 -4.75 17.81
C LYS A 70 -3.44 -5.96 17.02
N GLU A 71 -4.06 -6.90 17.71
CA GLU A 71 -4.70 -8.06 17.09
C GLU A 71 -5.66 -7.63 15.97
N PRO A 72 -5.85 -8.48 14.94
CA PRO A 72 -6.79 -8.21 13.87
C PRO A 72 -8.17 -7.83 14.42
N SER A 73 -8.91 -7.01 13.68
CA SER A 73 -10.33 -6.79 13.95
C SER A 73 -11.02 -8.13 14.22
N PRO A 74 -11.94 -8.24 15.21
CA PRO A 74 -12.69 -9.48 15.43
C PRO A 74 -13.47 -9.95 14.19
N ASP A 75 -13.67 -9.03 13.24
CA ASP A 75 -14.32 -9.28 11.96
C ASP A 75 -13.36 -9.79 10.87
N ASN A 76 -12.06 -10.03 11.14
CA ASN A 76 -11.05 -10.39 10.13
C ASN A 76 -10.95 -9.39 8.97
N GLU A 77 -11.03 -8.11 9.28
CA GLU A 77 -11.03 -7.01 8.32
C GLU A 77 -9.94 -5.97 8.66
N PHE A 78 -9.35 -5.36 7.63
CA PHE A 78 -8.57 -4.15 7.80
C PHE A 78 -9.48 -2.94 7.65
N LYS A 79 -10.31 -2.70 8.68
CA LYS A 79 -11.28 -1.60 8.67
C LYS A 79 -10.62 -0.27 8.26
N LEU A 80 -11.09 0.29 7.15
CA LEU A 80 -10.88 1.68 6.81
C LEU A 80 -11.55 2.52 7.90
N THR A 81 -10.80 3.36 8.59
CA THR A 81 -11.45 4.38 9.42
C THR A 81 -11.88 5.50 8.47
N ALA A 82 -13.16 5.85 8.45
CA ALA A 82 -13.63 7.00 7.69
C ALA A 82 -12.78 8.24 8.04
N GLY A 83 -12.13 8.83 7.04
CA GLY A 83 -11.22 9.98 7.22
C GLY A 83 -9.78 9.65 7.61
N ARG A 84 -9.33 8.38 7.56
CA ARG A 84 -7.91 8.01 7.71
C ARG A 84 -7.40 7.22 6.51
N ALA A 85 -6.07 7.20 6.38
CA ALA A 85 -5.26 6.44 5.44
C ALA A 85 -5.80 5.03 5.13
N VAL A 86 -5.84 4.68 3.85
CA VAL A 86 -6.06 3.29 3.41
C VAL A 86 -4.92 2.39 3.91
N PRO A 87 -5.12 1.08 4.18
CA PRO A 87 -4.07 0.24 4.73
C PRO A 87 -2.87 0.10 3.78
N SER A 88 -1.66 0.30 4.31
CA SER A 88 -0.39 0.00 3.64
C SER A 88 -0.01 -1.48 3.72
N PHE A 89 0.54 -1.98 2.62
CA PHE A 89 1.16 -3.29 2.48
C PHE A 89 2.49 -3.14 1.74
N THR A 90 3.44 -4.01 2.04
CA THR A 90 4.76 -4.04 1.38
C THR A 90 5.14 -5.46 0.97
N GLY A 91 5.94 -5.61 -0.09
CA GLY A 91 6.50 -6.91 -0.47
C GLY A 91 7.54 -7.46 0.52
N ASP A 92 7.98 -6.66 1.51
CA ASP A 92 9.00 -7.05 2.48
C ASP A 92 8.42 -7.23 3.90
N ALA A 93 8.42 -8.47 4.40
CA ALA A 93 7.95 -8.79 5.75
C ALA A 93 8.78 -8.10 6.86
N ALA A 94 10.08 -7.88 6.66
CA ALA A 94 10.92 -7.18 7.63
C ALA A 94 10.55 -5.69 7.70
N LEU A 95 10.21 -5.08 6.57
CA LEU A 95 9.71 -3.71 6.52
C LEU A 95 8.32 -3.60 7.16
N ALA A 96 7.40 -4.53 6.87
CA ALA A 96 6.10 -4.58 7.55
C ALA A 96 6.24 -4.70 9.07
N SER A 97 7.24 -5.46 9.56
CA SER A 97 7.54 -5.62 10.98
C SER A 97 7.92 -4.30 11.67
N VAL A 98 8.59 -3.38 10.97
CA VAL A 98 8.96 -2.06 11.52
C VAL A 98 7.74 -1.32 12.07
N TYR A 99 6.63 -1.34 11.34
CA TYR A 99 5.39 -0.62 11.70
C TYR A 99 4.62 -1.25 12.88
N THR A 100 5.04 -2.43 13.33
CA THR A 100 4.47 -3.09 14.52
C THR A 100 5.06 -2.59 15.84
N ARG A 101 6.20 -1.88 15.80
CA ARG A 101 6.87 -1.35 17.01
C ARG A 101 6.12 -0.14 17.57
N ARG A 102 6.03 -0.02 18.90
CA ARG A 102 5.53 1.20 19.55
C ARG A 102 6.65 2.25 19.59
N THR A 103 6.47 3.36 18.89
CA THR A 103 7.48 4.43 18.76
C THR A 103 7.33 5.59 19.76
N GLN A 104 6.27 5.60 20.60
CA GLN A 104 5.95 6.69 21.54
C GLN A 104 5.51 6.15 22.92
N GLY A 105 6.14 6.65 24.00
CA GLY A 105 5.84 6.36 25.42
C GLY A 105 7.08 6.00 26.28
N ILE A 106 7.04 6.25 27.60
CA ILE A 106 8.11 5.85 28.54
C ILE A 106 8.20 4.31 28.54
N GLY A 107 9.36 3.75 28.18
CA GLY A 107 9.56 2.29 27.99
C GLY A 107 9.33 1.77 26.56
N ALA A 108 9.10 2.65 25.57
CA ALA A 108 8.81 2.30 24.17
C ALA A 108 10.04 1.79 23.37
N LYS A 109 10.62 0.67 23.78
CA LYS A 109 11.53 -0.12 22.96
C LYS A 109 11.02 -1.55 22.89
N GLY A 110 10.07 -1.82 21.99
CA GLY A 110 9.57 -3.18 21.77
C GLY A 110 8.31 -3.28 20.92
N TYR A 111 7.99 -4.52 20.56
CA TYR A 111 6.73 -4.89 19.92
C TYR A 111 5.60 -4.80 20.97
N ALA A 112 4.48 -4.17 20.61
CA ALA A 112 3.31 -4.21 21.48
C ALA A 112 2.77 -5.65 21.53
N SER A 113 2.25 -6.09 22.68
CA SER A 113 1.54 -7.37 22.77
C SER A 113 0.39 -7.39 21.75
N GLY A 114 0.27 -8.48 20.97
CA GLY A 114 -0.70 -8.59 19.87
C GLY A 114 -0.24 -7.97 18.55
N SER A 115 1.03 -7.59 18.42
CA SER A 115 1.61 -7.18 17.14
C SER A 115 1.69 -8.34 16.15
N THR A 116 1.26 -8.13 14.92
CA THR A 116 1.28 -9.17 13.87
C THR A 116 1.78 -8.63 12.54
N VAL A 117 2.46 -9.49 11.79
CA VAL A 117 2.73 -9.29 10.36
C VAL A 117 1.85 -10.27 9.59
N THR A 118 0.85 -9.75 8.87
CA THR A 118 -0.14 -10.57 8.19
C THR A 118 0.20 -10.69 6.70
N PRO A 119 0.46 -11.90 6.16
CA PRO A 119 0.64 -12.11 4.74
C PRO A 119 -0.71 -12.16 4.03
N VAL A 120 -0.84 -11.39 2.95
CA VAL A 120 -2.06 -11.29 2.13
C VAL A 120 -1.74 -11.29 0.65
N TYR A 121 -2.74 -11.57 -0.17
CA TYR A 121 -2.80 -11.18 -1.56
C TYR A 121 -3.65 -9.92 -1.70
N LEU A 122 -3.36 -9.13 -2.74
CA LEU A 122 -4.13 -7.95 -3.10
C LEU A 122 -4.70 -8.07 -4.51
N SER A 123 -5.96 -7.69 -4.69
CA SER A 123 -6.61 -7.56 -6.01
C SER A 123 -6.75 -6.08 -6.38
N ILE A 124 -5.66 -5.45 -6.86
CA ILE A 124 -5.64 -4.06 -7.32
C ILE A 124 -5.45 -4.08 -8.83
N GLN A 125 -6.52 -3.85 -9.57
CA GLN A 125 -6.60 -4.04 -11.02
C GLN A 125 -6.09 -2.83 -11.79
N LYS A 126 -6.38 -1.61 -11.30
CA LYS A 126 -6.01 -0.34 -11.93
C LYS A 126 -5.42 0.60 -10.85
N PRO A 127 -4.17 0.35 -10.42
CA PRO A 127 -3.50 1.26 -9.50
C PRO A 127 -3.19 2.59 -10.18
N LEU A 128 -3.20 3.68 -9.41
CA LEU A 128 -2.36 4.83 -9.70
C LEU A 128 -0.93 4.44 -9.31
N ASP A 129 -0.08 4.15 -10.28
CA ASP A 129 1.32 3.79 -10.04
C ASP A 129 2.21 5.02 -10.11
N ILE A 130 2.61 5.50 -8.94
CA ILE A 130 3.54 6.61 -8.75
C ILE A 130 4.84 6.13 -8.07
N SER A 131 5.07 4.81 -8.04
CA SER A 131 6.25 4.23 -7.37
C SER A 131 7.57 4.49 -8.09
N GLY A 132 7.52 4.96 -9.34
CA GLY A 132 8.69 5.33 -10.13
C GLY A 132 9.23 6.74 -9.86
N PHE A 133 8.49 7.60 -9.15
CA PHE A 133 8.92 8.98 -8.87
C PHE A 133 9.82 9.10 -7.64
N GLY A 134 9.87 8.06 -6.79
CA GLY A 134 10.60 8.07 -5.53
C GLY A 134 9.74 8.51 -4.35
N GLU A 135 10.39 8.99 -3.29
CA GLU A 135 9.71 9.40 -2.06
C GLU A 135 8.82 10.63 -2.25
N GLN A 136 9.24 11.53 -3.16
CA GLN A 136 8.54 12.76 -3.50
C GLN A 136 8.00 12.69 -4.93
N ILE A 137 6.92 13.40 -5.19
CA ILE A 137 6.32 13.57 -6.52
C ILE A 137 5.93 15.03 -6.73
N SER A 138 6.08 15.54 -7.95
CA SER A 138 5.58 16.89 -8.26
C SER A 138 4.06 16.89 -8.46
N LEU A 139 3.40 18.02 -8.19
CA LEU A 139 1.96 18.16 -8.46
C LEU A 139 1.66 17.97 -9.95
N TYR A 140 2.56 18.38 -10.84
CA TYR A 140 2.47 18.12 -12.27
C TYR A 140 2.43 16.62 -12.56
N ASP A 141 3.42 15.86 -12.08
CA ASP A 141 3.55 14.43 -12.40
C ASP A 141 2.41 13.61 -11.79
N LEU A 142 1.92 14.00 -10.61
CA LEU A 142 0.72 13.42 -10.02
C LEU A 142 -0.51 13.63 -10.90
N MET A 143 -0.73 14.85 -11.39
CA MET A 143 -1.87 15.16 -12.26
C MET A 143 -1.78 14.43 -13.62
N ASP A 144 -0.58 14.31 -14.18
CA ASP A 144 -0.32 13.51 -15.38
C ASP A 144 -0.65 12.02 -15.14
N ALA A 145 -0.17 11.46 -14.03
CA ALA A 145 -0.43 10.07 -13.65
C ALA A 145 -1.93 9.81 -13.38
N MET A 146 -2.66 10.83 -12.91
CA MET A 146 -4.12 10.80 -12.75
C MET A 146 -4.86 10.87 -14.10
N GLY A 147 -4.18 11.14 -15.21
CA GLY A 147 -4.76 11.30 -16.54
C GLY A 147 -5.52 12.61 -16.72
N MET A 148 -5.11 13.67 -16.01
CA MET A 148 -5.69 15.00 -16.19
C MET A 148 -5.17 15.65 -17.48
N ASP A 149 -6.03 16.40 -18.18
CA ASP A 149 -5.62 17.17 -19.34
C ASP A 149 -4.81 18.40 -18.89
N LEU A 150 -3.49 18.34 -19.06
CA LEU A 150 -2.58 19.39 -18.62
C LEU A 150 -2.59 20.63 -19.53
N ASP A 151 -3.15 20.51 -20.74
CA ASP A 151 -3.29 21.62 -21.70
C ASP A 151 -4.57 22.43 -21.43
N ASP A 152 -5.61 21.82 -20.85
CA ASP A 152 -6.90 22.44 -20.49
C ASP A 152 -7.22 22.35 -18.98
N LEU A 153 -6.26 22.74 -18.14
CA LEU A 153 -6.44 22.72 -16.70
C LEU A 153 -7.39 23.80 -16.19
N LYS A 154 -8.52 23.35 -15.63
CA LYS A 154 -9.39 24.20 -14.82
C LYS A 154 -8.70 24.56 -13.52
N THR A 155 -8.62 25.85 -13.24
CA THR A 155 -7.89 26.32 -12.05
C THR A 155 -8.56 25.86 -10.77
N GLU A 156 -9.88 25.73 -10.74
CA GLU A 156 -10.60 25.17 -9.59
C GLU A 156 -10.18 23.72 -9.27
N ASP A 157 -9.94 22.88 -10.28
CA ASP A 157 -9.58 21.47 -10.08
C ASP A 157 -8.17 21.33 -9.49
N VAL A 158 -7.24 22.16 -9.99
CA VAL A 158 -5.87 22.27 -9.49
C VAL A 158 -5.85 22.81 -8.06
N ALA A 159 -6.58 23.90 -7.81
CA ALA A 159 -6.69 24.52 -6.49
C ALA A 159 -7.24 23.54 -5.44
N GLN A 160 -8.29 22.79 -5.80
CA GLN A 160 -8.89 21.82 -4.88
C GLN A 160 -7.93 20.65 -4.62
N LEU A 161 -7.24 20.14 -5.65
CA LEU A 161 -6.25 19.07 -5.46
C LEU A 161 -5.11 19.53 -4.54
N TYR A 162 -4.56 20.73 -4.81
CA TYR A 162 -3.53 21.34 -3.99
C TYR A 162 -3.97 21.46 -2.53
N ALA A 163 -5.16 22.02 -2.29
CA ALA A 163 -5.68 22.20 -0.94
C ALA A 163 -5.85 20.87 -0.19
N ASP A 164 -6.40 19.85 -0.85
CA ASP A 164 -6.64 18.53 -0.24
C ASP A 164 -5.34 17.80 0.10
N LEU A 165 -4.28 18.00 -0.69
CA LEU A 165 -2.94 17.47 -0.43
C LEU A 165 -2.23 18.26 0.67
N TYR A 166 -2.23 19.59 0.59
CA TYR A 166 -1.64 20.48 1.59
C TYR A 166 -2.25 20.24 2.98
N GLU A 167 -3.59 20.20 3.09
CA GLU A 167 -4.29 19.91 4.36
C GLU A 167 -3.90 18.52 4.92
N THR A 168 -3.66 17.55 4.04
CA THR A 168 -3.26 16.20 4.46
C THR A 168 -1.82 16.20 4.94
N ALA A 169 -0.91 16.83 4.19
CA ALA A 169 0.50 16.94 4.53
C ALA A 169 0.70 17.66 5.87
N ASP A 170 0.07 18.82 6.06
CA ASP A 170 0.09 19.57 7.33
C ASP A 170 -0.42 18.72 8.50
N ARG A 171 -1.53 18.01 8.30
CA ARG A 171 -2.13 17.14 9.34
C ARG A 171 -1.23 15.98 9.74
N VAL A 172 -0.47 15.39 8.82
CA VAL A 172 0.40 14.23 9.10
C VAL A 172 1.86 14.61 9.34
N GLY A 173 2.22 15.88 9.17
CA GLY A 173 3.60 16.36 9.27
C GLY A 173 4.48 15.87 8.12
N ALA A 174 3.91 15.69 6.93
CA ALA A 174 4.63 15.32 5.72
C ALA A 174 5.36 16.51 5.11
N GLU A 175 6.38 16.23 4.30
CA GLU A 175 7.01 17.25 3.47
C GLU A 175 6.05 17.67 2.34
N PHE A 176 5.92 18.99 2.17
CA PHE A 176 5.17 19.64 1.11
C PHE A 176 5.94 20.90 0.75
N GLU A 177 6.82 20.79 -0.23
CA GLU A 177 7.63 21.90 -0.70
C GLU A 177 6.77 22.77 -1.61
N ASP A 178 6.25 23.85 -1.04
CA ASP A 178 5.60 24.90 -1.80
C ASP A 178 6.34 26.24 -1.66
N PHE A 179 6.32 27.01 -2.73
CA PHE A 179 6.81 28.39 -2.76
C PHE A 179 5.67 29.40 -2.61
N MET A 180 4.46 28.95 -2.27
CA MET A 180 3.22 29.72 -2.44
C MET A 180 2.43 29.95 -1.15
N GLY A 181 2.82 29.33 -0.03
CA GLY A 181 2.20 29.52 1.27
C GLY A 181 0.84 28.83 1.37
N ARG A 182 -0.15 29.51 1.96
CA ARG A 182 -1.45 28.90 2.27
C ARG A 182 -2.23 28.58 0.99
N PRO A 183 -3.14 27.59 0.99
CA PRO A 183 -3.99 27.27 -0.17
C PRO A 183 -4.76 28.47 -0.76
N SER A 184 -5.17 29.44 0.08
CA SER A 184 -5.82 30.67 -0.38
C SER A 184 -4.93 31.53 -1.28
N ASP A 185 -3.62 31.52 -1.03
CA ASP A 185 -2.63 32.29 -1.77
C ASP A 185 -2.30 31.60 -3.10
N PHE A 186 -2.32 30.26 -3.12
CA PHE A 186 -2.12 29.45 -4.32
C PHE A 186 -3.12 29.81 -5.43
N VAL A 187 -4.43 29.81 -5.14
CA VAL A 187 -5.47 30.03 -6.17
C VAL A 187 -5.29 31.36 -6.88
N SER A 188 -5.19 32.44 -6.11
CA SER A 188 -5.10 33.80 -6.66
C SER A 188 -3.81 34.04 -7.46
N ASN A 189 -2.73 33.33 -7.12
CA ASN A 189 -1.45 33.40 -7.82
C ASN A 189 -1.40 32.48 -9.04
N PHE A 190 -2.09 31.34 -9.00
CA PHE A 190 -2.12 30.37 -10.09
C PHE A 190 -2.98 30.88 -11.25
N GLU A 191 -4.19 31.39 -10.99
CA GLU A 191 -5.13 31.89 -12.00
C GLU A 191 -4.50 32.93 -12.95
N ARG A 192 -3.70 33.84 -12.39
CA ARG A 192 -3.12 34.99 -13.11
C ARG A 192 -1.90 34.65 -13.97
N ARG A 193 -1.38 33.42 -13.89
CA ARG A 193 -0.16 33.00 -14.61
C ARG A 193 -0.48 32.60 -16.04
N ASP A 194 0.44 32.91 -16.95
CA ASP A 194 0.42 32.36 -18.30
C ASP A 194 0.59 30.83 -18.28
N PRO A 195 0.18 30.10 -19.33
CA PRO A 195 0.21 28.64 -19.35
C PRO A 195 1.59 28.04 -19.04
N ILE A 196 2.68 28.61 -19.58
CA ILE A 196 4.04 28.09 -19.36
C ILE A 196 4.41 28.24 -17.88
N THR A 197 4.08 29.39 -17.29
CA THR A 197 4.36 29.65 -15.87
C THR A 197 3.51 28.76 -14.96
N LYS A 198 2.26 28.45 -15.33
CA LYS A 198 1.43 27.47 -14.59
C LYS A 198 2.11 26.10 -14.53
N LEU A 199 2.55 25.56 -15.67
CA LEU A 199 3.23 24.27 -15.71
C LEU A 199 4.53 24.26 -14.89
N LYS A 200 5.31 25.33 -14.96
CA LYS A 200 6.51 25.50 -14.11
C LYS A 200 6.16 25.51 -12.62
N THR A 201 5.07 26.17 -12.24
CA THR A 201 4.59 26.17 -10.86
C THR A 201 4.18 24.77 -10.41
N LEU A 202 3.43 24.02 -11.21
CA LEU A 202 3.03 22.64 -10.86
C LEU A 202 4.22 21.70 -10.70
N ARG A 203 5.27 21.87 -11.51
CA ARG A 203 6.51 21.08 -11.42
C ARG A 203 7.37 21.46 -10.21
N ALA A 204 7.20 22.66 -9.67
CA ALA A 204 7.97 23.15 -8.54
C ALA A 204 7.29 22.90 -7.19
N ILE A 205 6.09 22.30 -7.18
CA ILE A 205 5.40 21.87 -5.97
C ILE A 205 5.64 20.39 -5.83
N GLU A 206 6.39 20.00 -4.80
CA GLU A 206 6.72 18.61 -4.50
C GLU A 206 6.13 18.20 -3.14
N LEU A 207 5.73 16.93 -3.03
CA LEU A 207 5.13 16.38 -1.83
C LEU A 207 5.55 14.93 -1.63
N ASP A 208 5.56 14.48 -0.37
CA ASP A 208 5.70 13.06 -0.06
C ASP A 208 4.61 12.24 -0.75
N ALA A 209 4.99 11.22 -1.53
CA ALA A 209 4.08 10.44 -2.36
C ALA A 209 3.01 9.69 -1.54
N TYR A 210 3.31 9.31 -0.28
CA TYR A 210 2.33 8.62 0.58
C TYR A 210 1.14 9.51 0.95
N VAL A 211 1.28 10.84 0.89
CA VAL A 211 0.20 11.81 1.19
C VAL A 211 -1.00 11.58 0.28
N VAL A 212 -0.76 11.16 -0.97
CA VAL A 212 -1.82 10.85 -1.96
C VAL A 212 -2.79 9.79 -1.42
N ALA A 213 -2.28 8.73 -0.79
CA ALA A 213 -3.09 7.64 -0.24
C ALA A 213 -3.59 7.89 1.20
N ASP A 214 -3.08 8.93 1.85
CA ASP A 214 -3.47 9.38 3.20
C ASP A 214 -4.58 10.44 3.18
N SER A 215 -4.81 11.07 2.02
CA SER A 215 -5.93 12.00 1.80
C SER A 215 -7.19 11.27 1.36
N ALA A 216 -8.19 11.18 2.24
CA ALA A 216 -9.48 10.58 1.90
C ALA A 216 -10.19 11.28 0.73
N LYS A 217 -9.98 12.59 0.58
CA LYS A 217 -10.55 13.39 -0.52
C LYS A 217 -9.88 13.04 -1.85
N VAL A 218 -8.55 12.92 -1.87
CA VAL A 218 -7.81 12.51 -3.06
C VAL A 218 -8.12 11.06 -3.42
N VAL A 219 -8.16 10.14 -2.45
CA VAL A 219 -8.60 8.75 -2.68
C VAL A 219 -10.01 8.71 -3.28
N SER A 220 -10.95 9.50 -2.77
CA SER A 220 -12.31 9.58 -3.36
C SER A 220 -12.29 10.09 -4.81
N ARG A 221 -11.40 11.02 -5.14
CA ARG A 221 -11.21 11.51 -6.52
C ARG A 221 -10.63 10.42 -7.41
N LEU A 222 -9.61 9.69 -6.94
CA LEU A 222 -9.00 8.58 -7.68
C LEU A 222 -9.99 7.46 -7.96
N ILE A 223 -10.85 7.11 -7.00
CA ILE A 223 -11.97 6.18 -7.21
C ILE A 223 -12.89 6.70 -8.33
N GLY A 224 -13.20 8.00 -8.36
CA GLY A 224 -14.00 8.63 -9.42
C GLY A 224 -13.35 8.57 -10.81
N LEU A 225 -12.01 8.56 -10.87
CA LEU A 225 -11.22 8.35 -12.10
C LEU A 225 -11.03 6.86 -12.46
N GLY A 226 -11.61 5.98 -11.65
CA GLY A 226 -11.62 4.53 -11.86
C GLY A 226 -10.38 3.80 -11.33
N PHE A 227 -9.51 4.47 -10.57
CA PHE A 227 -8.43 3.78 -9.87
C PHE A 227 -8.96 2.99 -8.67
N ASP A 228 -8.34 1.86 -8.37
CA ASP A 228 -8.73 0.98 -7.25
C ASP A 228 -7.59 0.77 -6.22
N GLY A 229 -6.49 1.51 -6.36
CA GLY A 229 -5.41 1.58 -5.39
C GLY A 229 -4.33 2.59 -5.79
N VAL A 230 -3.32 2.74 -4.92
CA VAL A 230 -2.10 3.52 -5.20
C VAL A 230 -0.89 2.64 -4.95
N PHE A 231 0.09 2.70 -5.86
CA PHE A 231 1.44 2.19 -5.62
C PHE A 231 2.36 3.40 -5.49
N HIS A 232 3.11 3.48 -4.40
CA HIS A 232 4.08 4.55 -4.17
C HIS A 232 5.35 3.97 -3.58
N SER A 233 6.48 4.66 -3.73
CA SER A 233 7.72 4.25 -3.07
C SER A 233 7.54 4.31 -1.56
N GLU A 234 8.20 3.41 -0.84
CA GLU A 234 8.30 3.53 0.61
C GLU A 234 9.14 4.76 0.97
N VAL A 235 8.70 5.51 1.98
CA VAL A 235 9.47 6.66 2.48
C VAL A 235 10.40 6.20 3.59
N THR A 236 11.67 6.58 3.47
CA THR A 236 12.70 6.30 4.46
C THR A 236 12.59 7.18 5.71
N ASP A 237 11.53 6.97 6.49
CA ASP A 237 11.29 7.70 7.73
C ASP A 237 12.16 7.19 8.91
N GLY A 238 12.03 7.83 10.08
CA GLY A 238 12.77 7.43 11.28
C GLY A 238 12.48 6.02 11.80
N ALA A 239 11.37 5.38 11.40
CA ALA A 239 11.04 4.02 11.81
C ALA A 239 11.95 2.99 11.12
N ILE A 240 12.46 3.31 9.93
CA ILE A 240 13.37 2.45 9.16
C ILE A 240 14.72 2.23 9.82
N ALA A 241 15.08 3.03 10.84
CA ALA A 241 16.20 2.73 11.73
C ALA A 241 16.08 1.33 12.40
N TYR A 242 14.86 0.77 12.45
CA TYR A 242 14.58 -0.56 12.98
C TYR A 242 14.42 -1.66 11.92
N TYR A 243 14.67 -1.34 10.65
CA TYR A 243 14.64 -2.32 9.57
C TYR A 243 15.84 -3.26 9.68
N GLU A 244 15.56 -4.57 9.77
CA GLU A 244 16.57 -5.62 9.96
C GLU A 244 16.83 -6.42 8.65
N GLY A 245 16.28 -5.98 7.52
CA GLY A 245 16.44 -6.63 6.22
C GLY A 245 17.55 -6.02 5.34
N PRO A 246 17.73 -6.53 4.10
CA PRO A 246 18.70 -6.02 3.14
C PRO A 246 18.36 -4.59 2.68
N LYS A 247 19.30 -3.64 2.85
CA LYS A 247 19.07 -2.20 2.57
C LYS A 247 18.74 -1.90 1.09
N ASP A 248 19.20 -2.72 0.17
CA ASP A 248 18.89 -2.63 -1.25
C ASP A 248 17.39 -2.86 -1.53
N ARG A 249 16.73 -3.73 -0.76
CA ARG A 249 15.28 -3.95 -0.87
C ARG A 249 14.48 -2.75 -0.40
N LEU A 250 14.98 -2.07 0.63
CA LEU A 250 14.34 -0.89 1.18
C LEU A 250 14.32 0.27 0.16
N LEU A 251 15.42 0.52 -0.54
CA LEU A 251 15.51 1.57 -1.57
C LEU A 251 14.60 1.33 -2.78
N GLN A 252 14.14 0.09 -2.96
CA GLN A 252 13.25 -0.32 -4.06
C GLN A 252 11.87 -0.74 -3.54
N ALA A 253 11.59 -0.49 -2.26
CA ALA A 253 10.35 -0.94 -1.65
C ALA A 253 9.18 -0.14 -2.21
N VAL A 254 8.17 -0.87 -2.67
CA VAL A 254 6.88 -0.31 -3.08
C VAL A 254 5.86 -0.60 -1.99
N THR A 255 5.09 0.42 -1.67
CA THR A 255 3.94 0.34 -0.79
C THR A 255 2.67 0.28 -1.62
N PHE A 256 1.88 -0.77 -1.36
CA PHE A 256 0.61 -1.05 -2.02
C PHE A 256 -0.55 -0.60 -1.13
N ARG A 257 -1.45 0.19 -1.70
CA ARG A 257 -2.56 0.85 -1.00
C ARG A 257 -3.90 0.52 -1.67
N PRO A 258 -4.56 -0.61 -1.34
CA PRO A 258 -5.89 -0.94 -1.86
C PRO A 258 -6.94 0.03 -1.30
N PHE A 259 -7.92 0.43 -2.11
CA PHE A 259 -8.99 1.33 -1.70
C PHE A 259 -10.18 0.63 -1.04
N PHE A 260 -10.35 -0.67 -1.27
CA PHE A 260 -11.48 -1.45 -0.80
C PHE A 260 -11.02 -2.68 -0.02
N GLN A 261 -11.73 -2.97 1.07
CA GLN A 261 -11.41 -4.09 1.95
C GLN A 261 -11.50 -5.45 1.23
N GLN A 262 -12.41 -5.60 0.26
CA GLN A 262 -12.61 -6.81 -0.54
C GLN A 262 -11.40 -7.15 -1.44
N GLN A 263 -10.51 -6.19 -1.67
CA GLN A 263 -9.28 -6.40 -2.40
C GLN A 263 -8.22 -7.12 -1.58
N ILE A 264 -8.46 -7.42 -0.30
CA ILE A 264 -7.46 -7.99 0.60
C ILE A 264 -7.90 -9.37 1.06
N LYS A 265 -7.09 -10.41 0.79
CA LYS A 265 -7.35 -11.79 1.23
C LYS A 265 -6.12 -12.43 1.85
N SER A 266 -6.31 -13.17 2.93
CA SER A 266 -5.22 -13.82 3.67
C SER A 266 -4.52 -14.85 2.80
N ALA A 267 -3.19 -14.85 2.80
CA ALA A 267 -2.41 -15.83 2.05
C ALA A 267 -2.32 -17.20 2.76
N ILE A 268 -2.57 -17.22 4.07
CA ILE A 268 -2.38 -18.41 4.93
C ILE A 268 -3.64 -18.83 5.70
N GLY A 269 -4.65 -17.95 5.75
CA GLY A 269 -5.86 -18.14 6.56
C GLY A 269 -7.15 -18.04 5.78
N ASN A 270 -7.10 -17.99 4.45
CA ASN A 270 -8.31 -18.06 3.61
C ASN A 270 -8.81 -19.50 3.50
N ASN A 271 -10.13 -19.68 3.51
CA ASN A 271 -10.76 -21.00 3.40
C ASN A 271 -10.80 -21.57 1.97
N GLY A 272 -10.34 -20.81 0.97
CA GLY A 272 -10.30 -21.19 -0.43
C GLY A 272 -11.41 -20.58 -1.30
N ASP A 273 -12.38 -19.88 -0.71
CA ASP A 273 -13.53 -19.32 -1.44
C ASP A 273 -13.21 -18.01 -2.17
N PHE A 274 -12.25 -17.21 -1.67
CA PHE A 274 -11.83 -15.91 -2.21
C PHE A 274 -13.02 -15.04 -2.69
N ASN A 275 -14.07 -14.94 -1.88
CA ASN A 275 -15.30 -14.26 -2.23
C ASN A 275 -15.07 -12.74 -2.40
N PRO A 276 -15.25 -12.18 -3.62
CA PRO A 276 -15.02 -10.75 -3.90
C PRO A 276 -16.07 -9.83 -3.26
N SER A 277 -17.19 -10.36 -2.77
CA SER A 277 -18.22 -9.58 -2.09
C SER A 277 -18.08 -9.60 -0.57
N ASP A 278 -17.24 -10.48 -0.02
CA ASP A 278 -17.04 -10.60 1.42
C ASP A 278 -15.82 -9.77 1.85
N PRO A 279 -15.97 -8.79 2.76
CA PRO A 279 -14.87 -7.97 3.23
C PRO A 279 -13.86 -8.75 4.09
N ARG A 280 -14.22 -9.91 4.62
CA ARG A 280 -13.35 -10.68 5.50
C ARG A 280 -12.19 -11.29 4.71
N ILE A 281 -11.00 -11.25 5.29
CA ILE A 281 -9.79 -11.74 4.62
C ILE A 281 -9.71 -13.28 4.56
N ASP A 282 -10.47 -13.99 5.40
CA ASP A 282 -10.51 -15.46 5.47
C ASP A 282 -11.54 -16.10 4.52
N LYS A 283 -12.23 -15.28 3.70
CA LYS A 283 -13.34 -15.69 2.83
C LYS A 283 -13.08 -15.53 1.35
#